data_AF-A0A7L0UCS9-F1
#
_entry.id   AF-A0A7L0UCS9-F1
#
_cell.length_a   1.000
_cell.length_b   1.000
_cell.length_c   1.000
_cell.angle_alpha   90.00
_cell.angle_beta   90.00
_cell.angle_gamma   90.00
#
_symmetry.space_group_name_H-M   'P 1'
#
loop_
_entity.id
_entity.type
_entity.pdbx_description
1 polymer ?
#
loop_
_entity_poly.entity_id
_entity_poly.type
_entity_poly.pdbx_seq_one_letter_code
_entity_poly.pdbx_strand_id
1 'polypeptide(L)'
;KEIESLSREHEEVLLMLSQITSPRNAMLDDRNCLEVQCLLQTKQQYSSLIQDRKALLADLDNQILELEKKIERQNKIAVKVKQANSTERLQKQIETLEIHLNNVTVHFDTILTRNNKLQEEIENLRNQKAILDNIYLKLHKKLNQQRRRMNSAVEQSAQAYEQRMEALARISAMNERHSNDTMLYNLELQEQDRVLDQETKLKAFMLTKFADRSEMEKEAKKEKALKAAQRAKQSQGESFESREVAYKRLLELAEDGDINRLLNGFIEKEGKNFACFSYATELNNEMEVIQRRIEDVQNETAAFLMDQECAESSTFRVLQELEEKLVEATEEANWYEDRCKESSKVLGQLISSTELLFKEIDCDATKIMKGIGENGQITDLNLMQFFALVEKKTNELLLMESILCYTSAEDVHSAQPLTNPVLGSTGLLRPMDRAQLCPLPPTLDGVTNAIDALEVPLDHDELCQLILQSQEKEQGNATDTGKEGSDGVKV
;
A
#
# COMPACT_ATOMS: atom_id res chain seq x y z
N LYS A 1 53.14 -41.59 156.11
CA LYS A 1 52.87 -40.27 155.49
C LYS A 1 52.33 -40.37 154.06
N GLU A 2 52.65 -41.41 153.27
CA GLU A 2 52.14 -41.57 151.88
C GLU A 2 50.76 -42.27 151.80
N ILE A 3 50.51 -43.23 152.70
CA ILE A 3 49.22 -43.96 152.80
C ILE A 3 48.05 -43.03 153.23
N GLU A 4 48.33 -41.98 154.00
CA GLU A 4 47.35 -40.97 154.40
C GLU A 4 46.99 -39.98 153.26
N SER A 5 47.82 -39.85 152.23
CA SER A 5 47.52 -39.01 151.05
C SER A 5 46.60 -39.76 150.09
N LEU A 6 46.92 -41.03 149.80
CA LEU A 6 46.12 -41.90 148.94
C LEU A 6 44.73 -42.20 149.53
N SER A 7 44.60 -42.31 150.86
CA SER A 7 43.28 -42.45 151.48
C SER A 7 42.44 -41.17 151.35
N ARG A 8 43.09 -40.00 151.40
CA ARG A 8 42.42 -38.70 151.24
C ARG A 8 41.96 -38.48 149.79
N GLU A 9 42.80 -38.84 148.81
CA GLU A 9 42.42 -38.82 147.39
C GLU A 9 41.33 -39.83 147.08
N HIS A 10 41.36 -41.03 147.69
CA HIS A 10 40.31 -42.02 147.51
C HIS A 10 38.97 -41.54 148.10
N GLU A 11 38.99 -40.91 149.28
CA GLU A 11 37.83 -40.25 149.86
C GLU A 11 37.33 -39.08 149.00
N GLU A 12 38.22 -38.25 148.43
CA GLU A 12 37.83 -37.18 147.50
C GLU A 12 37.18 -37.73 146.22
N VAL A 13 37.73 -38.78 145.64
CA VAL A 13 37.17 -39.42 144.43
C VAL A 13 35.84 -40.11 144.74
N LEU A 14 35.71 -40.77 145.89
CA LEU A 14 34.43 -41.34 146.35
C LEU A 14 33.39 -40.25 146.62
N LEU A 15 33.80 -39.11 147.16
CA LEU A 15 32.93 -37.98 147.43
C LEU A 15 32.47 -37.34 146.11
N MET A 16 33.36 -37.18 145.13
CA MET A 16 33.05 -36.76 143.76
C MET A 16 32.12 -37.76 143.06
N LEU A 17 32.39 -39.07 143.16
CA LEU A 17 31.50 -40.10 142.65
C LEU A 17 30.12 -40.04 143.31
N SER A 18 30.06 -39.89 144.64
CA SER A 18 28.79 -39.76 145.37
C SER A 18 28.01 -38.50 144.99
N GLN A 19 28.71 -37.40 144.65
CA GLN A 19 28.10 -36.19 144.15
C GLN A 19 27.58 -36.38 142.73
N ILE A 20 28.34 -37.04 141.84
CA ILE A 20 27.94 -37.34 140.46
C ILE A 20 26.77 -38.34 140.43
N THR A 21 26.83 -39.40 141.23
CA THR A 21 25.78 -40.42 141.36
C THR A 21 24.72 -40.06 142.40
N SER A 22 24.70 -38.82 142.88
CA SER A 22 23.66 -38.34 143.79
C SER A 22 22.30 -38.47 143.10
N PRO A 23 21.26 -38.96 143.78
CA PRO A 23 19.92 -39.09 143.20
C PRO A 23 19.38 -37.77 142.65
N ARG A 24 19.85 -36.63 143.19
CA ARG A 24 19.52 -35.29 142.68
C ARG A 24 20.08 -35.02 141.29
N ASN A 25 21.32 -35.44 141.02
CA ASN A 25 21.96 -35.23 139.72
C ASN A 25 21.38 -36.18 138.67
N ALA A 26 21.10 -37.44 139.02
CA ALA A 26 20.40 -38.37 138.14
C ALA A 26 19.00 -37.87 137.74
N MET A 27 18.24 -37.27 138.66
CA MET A 27 16.95 -36.64 138.35
C MET A 27 17.07 -35.40 137.47
N LEU A 28 18.13 -34.60 137.62
CA LEU A 28 18.40 -33.46 136.75
C LEU A 28 18.78 -33.92 135.34
N ASP A 29 19.59 -34.97 135.22
CA ASP A 29 19.96 -35.56 133.93
C ASP A 29 18.74 -36.16 133.22
N ASP A 30 17.87 -36.88 133.92
CA ASP A 30 16.62 -37.41 133.34
C ASP A 30 15.68 -36.29 132.88
N ARG A 31 15.56 -35.21 133.68
CA ARG A 31 14.81 -34.01 133.28
C ARG A 31 15.40 -33.34 132.05
N ASN A 32 16.73 -33.18 131.99
CA ASN A 32 17.43 -32.62 130.84
C ASN A 32 17.26 -33.52 129.60
N CYS A 33 17.30 -34.85 129.76
CA CYS A 33 17.03 -35.80 128.68
C CYS A 33 15.60 -35.65 128.14
N LEU A 34 14.60 -35.56 129.01
CA LEU A 34 13.20 -35.32 128.61
C LEU A 34 13.02 -33.96 127.92
N GLU A 35 13.66 -32.91 128.42
CA GLU A 35 13.61 -31.58 127.80
C GLU A 35 14.27 -31.59 126.40
N VAL A 36 15.43 -32.23 126.25
CA VAL A 36 16.09 -32.43 124.97
C VAL A 36 15.24 -33.28 124.02
N GLN A 37 14.56 -34.30 124.52
CA GLN A 37 13.65 -35.12 123.72
C GLN A 37 12.45 -34.30 123.21
N CYS A 38 11.85 -33.47 124.07
CA CYS A 38 10.78 -32.53 123.69
C CYS A 38 11.26 -31.50 122.66
N LEU A 39 12.45 -30.92 122.84
CA LEU A 39 13.04 -29.99 121.87
C LEU A 39 13.38 -30.67 120.54
N LEU A 40 13.81 -31.93 120.58
CA LEU A 40 14.06 -32.72 119.37
C LEU A 40 12.76 -33.01 118.60
N GLN A 41 11.68 -33.36 119.31
CA GLN A 41 10.35 -33.56 118.72
C GLN A 41 9.81 -32.27 118.09
N THR A 42 9.91 -31.13 118.78
CA THR A 42 9.49 -29.84 118.21
C THR A 42 10.34 -29.44 117.00
N LYS A 43 11.67 -29.65 117.04
CA LYS A 43 12.54 -29.47 115.86
C LYS A 43 12.13 -30.35 114.70
N GLN A 44 11.81 -31.63 114.93
CA GLN A 44 11.35 -32.55 113.89
C GLN A 44 10.02 -32.07 113.29
N GLN A 45 9.06 -31.62 114.10
CA GLN A 45 7.80 -31.05 113.64
C GLN A 45 8.00 -29.80 112.77
N TYR A 46 8.83 -28.85 113.22
CA TYR A 46 9.14 -27.67 112.42
C TYR A 46 9.90 -28.02 111.12
N SER A 47 10.78 -29.03 111.17
CA SER A 47 11.48 -29.51 109.98
C SER A 47 10.51 -30.11 108.97
N SER A 48 9.52 -30.90 109.41
CA SER A 48 8.44 -31.40 108.57
C SER A 48 7.63 -30.25 107.96
N LEU A 49 7.22 -29.26 108.77
CA LEU A 49 6.45 -28.12 108.28
C LEU A 49 7.23 -27.28 107.25
N ILE A 50 8.54 -27.11 107.45
CA ILE A 50 9.41 -26.42 106.49
C ILE A 50 9.51 -27.23 105.20
N GLN A 51 9.61 -28.56 105.28
CA GLN A 51 9.64 -29.43 104.11
C GLN A 51 8.33 -29.36 103.32
N ASP A 52 7.18 -29.40 104.00
CA ASP A 52 5.86 -29.29 103.37
C ASP A 52 5.68 -27.92 102.69
N ARG A 53 6.11 -26.83 103.35
CA ARG A 53 6.08 -25.49 102.76
C ARG A 53 7.02 -25.35 101.56
N LYS A 54 8.21 -25.98 101.60
CA LYS A 54 9.13 -26.00 100.46
C LYS A 54 8.55 -26.78 99.28
N ALA A 55 7.86 -27.89 99.53
CA ALA A 55 7.16 -28.64 98.50
C ALA A 55 6.05 -27.79 97.86
N LEU A 56 5.24 -27.10 98.67
CA LEU A 56 4.19 -26.20 98.17
C LEU A 56 4.76 -25.04 97.33
N LEU A 57 5.89 -24.45 97.75
CA LEU A 57 6.57 -23.41 96.97
C LEU A 57 7.05 -23.95 95.61
N ALA A 58 7.64 -25.15 95.58
CA ALA A 58 8.07 -25.77 94.33
C ALA A 58 6.88 -26.06 93.39
N ASP A 59 5.73 -26.48 93.94
CA ASP A 59 4.51 -26.68 93.16
C ASP A 59 3.95 -25.36 92.58
N LEU A 60 3.99 -24.28 93.37
CA LEU A 60 3.58 -22.94 92.91
C LEU A 60 4.55 -22.40 91.85
N ASP A 61 5.86 -22.56 92.01
CA ASP A 61 6.87 -22.17 91.02
C ASP A 61 6.68 -22.94 89.70
N ASN A 62 6.37 -24.23 89.77
CA ASN A 62 6.02 -25.02 88.58
C ASN A 62 4.76 -24.50 87.88
N GLN A 63 3.72 -24.14 88.65
CA GLN A 63 2.50 -23.53 88.09
C GLN A 63 2.77 -22.17 87.45
N ILE A 64 3.62 -21.34 88.06
CA ILE A 64 4.06 -20.06 87.50
C ILE A 64 4.78 -20.30 86.16
N LEU A 65 5.74 -21.23 86.11
CA LEU A 65 6.45 -21.57 84.87
C LEU A 65 5.50 -22.08 83.77
N GLU A 66 4.49 -22.86 84.11
CA GLU A 66 3.48 -23.30 83.15
C GLU A 66 2.64 -22.13 82.61
N LEU A 67 2.24 -21.20 83.48
CA LEU A 67 1.50 -20.00 83.10
C LEU A 67 2.34 -19.06 82.24
N GLU A 68 3.61 -18.84 82.61
CA GLU A 68 4.56 -18.07 81.81
C GLU A 68 4.73 -18.67 80.42
N LYS A 69 4.91 -20.00 80.31
CA LYS A 69 4.95 -20.69 79.02
C LYS A 69 3.65 -20.53 78.23
N LYS A 70 2.48 -20.51 78.89
CA LYS A 70 1.18 -20.26 78.21
C LYS A 70 1.10 -18.81 77.70
N ILE A 71 1.54 -17.83 78.49
CA ILE A 71 1.60 -16.42 78.13
C ILE A 71 2.53 -16.21 76.93
N GLU A 72 3.72 -16.82 76.93
CA GLU A 72 4.64 -16.74 75.79
C GLU A 72 4.04 -17.30 74.50
N ARG A 73 3.34 -18.45 74.58
CA ARG A 73 2.66 -19.03 73.41
C ARG A 73 1.58 -18.08 72.89
N GLN A 74 0.76 -17.52 73.78
CA GLN A 74 -0.29 -16.56 73.39
C GLN A 74 0.30 -15.28 72.80
N ASN A 75 1.37 -14.74 73.37
CA ASN A 75 2.06 -13.56 72.83
C ASN A 75 2.62 -13.83 71.43
N LYS A 76 3.23 -15.00 71.20
CA LYS A 76 3.70 -15.41 69.85
C LYS A 76 2.54 -15.48 68.85
N ILE A 77 1.38 -16.01 69.26
CA ILE A 77 0.19 -16.06 68.40
C ILE A 77 -0.34 -14.64 68.14
N ALA A 78 -0.46 -13.80 69.17
CA ALA A 78 -0.96 -12.43 69.05
C ALA A 78 -0.07 -11.57 68.14
N VAL A 79 1.26 -11.71 68.23
CA VAL A 79 2.20 -11.04 67.31
C VAL A 79 1.99 -11.50 65.87
N LYS A 80 1.86 -12.81 65.64
CA LYS A 80 1.60 -13.35 64.29
C LYS A 80 0.26 -12.88 63.72
N VAL A 81 -0.79 -12.83 64.55
CA VAL A 81 -2.11 -12.33 64.15
C VAL A 81 -2.07 -10.84 63.84
N LYS A 82 -1.39 -10.02 64.65
CA LYS A 82 -1.18 -8.59 64.36
C LYS A 82 -0.36 -8.35 63.08
N GLN A 83 0.62 -9.21 62.81
CA GLN A 83 1.43 -9.13 61.60
C GLN A 83 0.66 -9.59 60.35
N ALA A 84 -0.26 -10.54 60.47
CA ALA A 84 -1.14 -11.00 59.38
C ALA A 84 -2.28 -10.00 59.12
N ASN A 85 -2.85 -9.43 60.18
CA ASN A 85 -3.91 -8.43 60.13
C ASN A 85 -3.38 -6.99 60.13
N SER A 86 -2.13 -6.77 59.71
CA SER A 86 -1.65 -5.41 59.53
C SER A 86 -2.48 -4.78 58.41
N THR A 87 -3.28 -3.80 58.79
CA THR A 87 -4.20 -3.08 57.89
C THR A 87 -3.45 -2.55 56.67
N GLU A 88 -2.21 -2.08 56.85
CA GLU A 88 -1.34 -1.62 55.77
C GLU A 88 -0.96 -2.72 54.75
N ARG A 89 -0.75 -3.97 55.19
CA ARG A 89 -0.41 -5.06 54.27
C ARG A 89 -1.62 -5.51 53.47
N LEU A 90 -2.78 -5.60 54.14
CA LEU A 90 -4.05 -5.90 53.48
C LEU A 90 -4.41 -4.79 52.48
N GLN A 91 -4.23 -3.52 52.86
CA GLN A 91 -4.45 -2.37 51.99
C GLN A 91 -3.56 -2.42 50.74
N LYS A 92 -2.25 -2.66 50.90
CA LYS A 92 -1.32 -2.82 49.76
C LYS A 92 -1.70 -3.99 48.85
N GLN A 93 -2.19 -5.09 49.43
CA GLN A 93 -2.69 -6.22 48.65
C GLN A 93 -3.94 -5.87 47.85
N ILE A 94 -4.88 -5.14 48.46
CA ILE A 94 -6.08 -4.62 47.79
C ILE A 94 -5.66 -3.68 46.66
N GLU A 95 -4.80 -2.70 46.92
CA GLU A 95 -4.28 -1.77 45.90
C GLU A 95 -3.61 -2.50 44.74
N THR A 96 -2.81 -3.53 45.02
CA THR A 96 -2.17 -4.34 43.98
C THR A 96 -3.20 -5.08 43.12
N LEU A 97 -4.23 -5.66 43.75
CA LEU A 97 -5.31 -6.34 43.05
C LEU A 97 -6.19 -5.37 42.24
N GLU A 98 -6.44 -4.18 42.76
CA GLU A 98 -7.17 -3.11 42.07
C GLU A 98 -6.39 -2.60 40.86
N ILE A 99 -5.08 -2.36 41.01
CA ILE A 99 -4.19 -2.00 39.89
C ILE A 99 -4.19 -3.12 38.84
N HIS A 100 -4.09 -4.38 39.26
CA HIS A 100 -4.12 -5.50 38.34
C HIS A 100 -5.46 -5.60 37.60
N LEU A 101 -6.58 -5.45 38.31
CA LEU A 101 -7.91 -5.41 37.71
C LEU A 101 -8.04 -4.26 36.72
N ASN A 102 -7.62 -3.06 37.08
CA ASN A 102 -7.64 -1.90 36.21
C ASN A 102 -6.81 -2.12 34.95
N ASN A 103 -5.58 -2.66 35.09
CA ASN A 103 -4.72 -2.98 33.96
C ASN A 103 -5.38 -4.00 33.00
N VAL A 104 -6.06 -5.02 33.53
CA VAL A 104 -6.79 -6.00 32.71
C VAL A 104 -7.99 -5.34 32.01
N THR A 105 -8.74 -4.49 32.70
CA THR A 105 -9.87 -3.74 32.12
C THR A 105 -9.40 -2.83 30.99
N VAL A 106 -8.36 -2.02 31.21
CA VAL A 106 -7.77 -1.15 30.19
C VAL A 106 -7.28 -1.96 28.99
N HIS A 107 -6.63 -3.11 29.24
CA HIS A 107 -6.19 -3.99 28.16
C HIS A 107 -7.37 -4.54 27.35
N PHE A 108 -8.44 -4.96 28.02
CA PHE A 108 -9.67 -5.43 27.39
C PHE A 108 -10.33 -4.32 26.56
N ASP A 109 -10.47 -3.12 27.09
CA ASP A 109 -11.03 -1.96 26.38
C ASP A 109 -10.16 -1.57 25.17
N THR A 110 -8.83 -1.68 25.30
CA THR A 110 -7.90 -1.48 24.18
C THR A 110 -8.10 -2.52 23.08
N ILE A 111 -8.33 -3.79 23.44
CA ILE A 111 -8.65 -4.84 22.47
C ILE A 111 -10.00 -4.57 21.82
N LEU A 112 -11.02 -4.15 22.58
CA LEU A 112 -12.34 -3.84 22.03
C LEU A 112 -12.30 -2.67 21.06
N THR A 113 -11.61 -1.59 21.41
CA THR A 113 -11.44 -0.43 20.51
C THR A 113 -10.70 -0.82 19.24
N ARG A 114 -9.64 -1.63 19.33
CA ARG A 114 -8.96 -2.19 18.15
C ARG A 114 -9.90 -3.09 17.33
N ASN A 115 -10.72 -3.92 17.97
CA ASN A 115 -11.67 -4.79 17.29
C ASN A 115 -12.72 -3.97 16.54
N ASN A 116 -13.26 -2.91 17.14
CA ASN A 116 -14.20 -2.00 16.50
C ASN A 116 -13.59 -1.32 15.27
N LYS A 117 -12.33 -0.85 15.37
CA LYS A 117 -11.62 -0.29 14.20
C LYS A 117 -11.47 -1.31 13.06
N LEU A 118 -11.13 -2.56 13.38
CA LEU A 118 -11.05 -3.63 12.38
C LEU A 118 -12.41 -3.96 11.77
N GLN A 119 -13.49 -3.93 12.56
CA GLN A 119 -14.85 -4.13 12.05
C GLN A 119 -15.25 -3.01 11.07
N GLU A 120 -14.94 -1.76 11.39
CA GLU A 120 -15.16 -0.62 10.50
C GLU A 120 -14.36 -0.74 9.20
N GLU A 121 -13.08 -1.13 9.29
CA GLU A 121 -12.24 -1.37 8.12
C GLU A 121 -12.82 -2.51 7.24
N ILE A 122 -13.28 -3.60 7.84
CA ILE A 122 -13.93 -4.71 7.12
C ILE A 122 -15.20 -4.21 6.40
N GLU A 123 -16.01 -3.39 7.05
CA GLU A 123 -17.23 -2.86 6.44
C GLU A 123 -16.93 -1.87 5.31
N ASN A 124 -15.90 -1.02 5.48
CA ASN A 124 -15.41 -0.14 4.42
C ASN A 124 -14.92 -0.95 3.21
N LEU A 125 -14.15 -2.01 3.42
CA LEU A 125 -13.69 -2.91 2.34
C LEU A 125 -14.87 -3.63 1.65
N ARG A 126 -15.89 -4.03 2.40
CA ARG A 126 -17.12 -4.61 1.82
C ARG A 126 -17.88 -3.62 0.95
N ASN A 127 -18.01 -2.37 1.41
CA ASN A 127 -18.65 -1.31 0.64
C ASN A 127 -17.87 -0.99 -0.64
N GLN A 128 -16.53 -0.89 -0.56
CA GLN A 128 -15.68 -0.72 -1.73
C GLN A 128 -15.84 -1.88 -2.72
N LYS A 129 -15.84 -3.13 -2.23
CA LYS A 129 -16.08 -4.31 -3.07
C LYS A 129 -17.44 -4.23 -3.77
N ALA A 130 -18.50 -3.87 -3.06
CA ALA A 130 -19.84 -3.75 -3.65
C ALA A 130 -19.90 -2.67 -4.75
N ILE A 131 -19.19 -1.55 -4.57
CA ILE A 131 -19.05 -0.51 -5.59
C ILE A 131 -18.31 -1.06 -6.82
N LEU A 132 -17.18 -1.75 -6.62
CA LEU A 132 -16.40 -2.37 -7.70
C LEU A 132 -17.22 -3.41 -8.47
N ASP A 133 -17.96 -4.28 -7.76
CA ASP A 133 -18.85 -5.27 -8.37
C ASP A 133 -19.93 -4.61 -9.23
N ASN A 134 -20.49 -3.48 -8.78
CA ASN A 134 -21.47 -2.70 -9.55
C ASN A 134 -20.85 -2.12 -10.84
N ILE A 135 -19.65 -1.55 -10.74
CA ILE A 135 -18.90 -1.03 -11.90
C ILE A 135 -18.59 -2.16 -12.88
N TYR A 136 -18.13 -3.31 -12.38
CA TYR A 136 -17.84 -4.50 -13.17
C TYR A 136 -19.08 -4.97 -13.94
N LEU A 137 -20.24 -5.09 -13.27
CA LEU A 137 -21.49 -5.46 -13.91
C LEU A 137 -21.92 -4.47 -15.00
N LYS A 138 -21.77 -3.17 -14.75
CA LYS A 138 -22.05 -2.12 -15.75
C LYS A 138 -21.13 -2.23 -16.97
N LEU A 139 -19.83 -2.43 -16.74
CA LEU A 139 -18.85 -2.60 -17.81
C LEU A 139 -19.15 -3.85 -18.65
N HIS A 140 -19.46 -4.97 -17.98
CA HIS A 140 -19.82 -6.21 -18.64
C HIS A 140 -21.10 -6.07 -19.47
N LYS A 141 -22.11 -5.32 -18.97
CA LYS A 141 -23.31 -5.01 -19.74
C LYS A 141 -23.01 -4.17 -20.99
N LYS A 142 -22.14 -3.16 -20.88
CA LYS A 142 -21.70 -2.34 -22.03
C LYS A 142 -20.94 -3.18 -23.06
N LEU A 143 -20.03 -4.04 -22.62
CA LEU A 143 -19.29 -4.96 -23.49
C LEU A 143 -20.23 -5.89 -24.25
N ASN A 144 -21.20 -6.49 -23.56
CA ASN A 144 -22.20 -7.34 -24.19
C ASN A 144 -23.07 -6.57 -25.19
N GLN A 145 -23.43 -5.33 -24.90
CA GLN A 145 -24.16 -4.47 -25.83
C GLN A 145 -23.33 -4.15 -27.08
N GLN A 146 -22.04 -3.83 -26.93
CA GLN A 146 -21.14 -3.59 -28.05
C GLN A 146 -20.97 -4.83 -28.91
N ARG A 147 -20.80 -6.02 -28.30
CA ARG A 147 -20.71 -7.29 -29.02
C ARG A 147 -21.96 -7.57 -29.84
N ARG A 148 -23.15 -7.28 -29.31
CA ARG A 148 -24.42 -7.40 -30.06
C ARG A 148 -24.46 -6.44 -31.26
N ARG A 149 -24.07 -5.18 -31.09
CA ARG A 149 -24.00 -4.20 -32.18
C ARG A 149 -23.01 -4.64 -33.27
N MET A 150 -21.83 -5.10 -32.87
CA MET A 150 -20.83 -5.63 -33.79
C MET A 150 -21.36 -6.83 -34.58
N ASN A 151 -21.97 -7.81 -33.91
CA ASN A 151 -22.54 -8.98 -34.58
C ASN A 151 -23.65 -8.57 -35.56
N SER A 152 -24.52 -7.63 -35.18
CA SER A 152 -25.57 -7.12 -36.07
C SER A 152 -24.99 -6.40 -37.31
N ALA A 153 -23.91 -5.64 -37.15
CA ALA A 153 -23.24 -4.98 -38.28
C ALA A 153 -22.56 -5.98 -39.22
N VAL A 154 -21.95 -7.04 -38.67
CA VAL A 154 -21.37 -8.14 -39.45
C VAL A 154 -22.47 -8.87 -40.23
N GLU A 155 -23.61 -9.16 -39.60
CA GLU A 155 -24.74 -9.82 -40.26
C GLU A 155 -25.33 -8.96 -41.39
N GLN A 156 -25.51 -7.66 -41.17
CA GLN A 156 -25.94 -6.71 -42.21
C GLN A 156 -24.93 -6.63 -43.37
N SER A 157 -23.64 -6.62 -43.05
CA SER A 157 -22.57 -6.60 -44.06
C SER A 157 -22.55 -7.88 -44.89
N ALA A 158 -22.72 -9.04 -44.24
CA ALA A 158 -22.82 -10.33 -44.92
C ALA A 158 -24.04 -10.38 -45.85
N GLN A 159 -25.19 -9.89 -45.38
CA GLN A 159 -26.41 -9.80 -46.19
C GLN A 159 -26.22 -8.87 -47.41
N ALA A 160 -25.63 -7.69 -47.22
CA ALA A 160 -25.35 -6.76 -48.32
C ALA A 160 -24.37 -7.36 -49.34
N TYR A 161 -23.38 -8.13 -48.88
CA TYR A 161 -22.46 -8.85 -49.75
C TYR A 161 -23.16 -9.93 -50.57
N GLU A 162 -24.03 -10.72 -49.94
CA GLU A 162 -24.82 -11.75 -50.64
C GLU A 162 -25.74 -11.14 -51.71
N GLN A 163 -26.44 -10.04 -51.40
CA GLN A 163 -27.25 -9.29 -52.36
C GLN A 163 -26.42 -8.75 -53.53
N ARG A 164 -25.22 -8.23 -53.27
CA ARG A 164 -24.30 -7.77 -54.32
C ARG A 164 -23.88 -8.93 -55.22
N MET A 165 -23.55 -10.08 -54.64
CA MET A 165 -23.16 -11.27 -55.41
C MET A 165 -24.30 -11.77 -56.29
N GLU A 166 -25.53 -11.76 -55.79
CA GLU A 166 -26.72 -12.11 -56.59
C GLU A 166 -26.95 -11.12 -57.74
N ALA A 167 -26.79 -9.82 -57.50
CA ALA A 167 -26.90 -8.79 -58.55
C ALA A 167 -25.82 -8.95 -59.63
N LEU A 168 -24.57 -9.22 -59.24
CA LEU A 168 -23.47 -9.48 -60.18
C LEU A 168 -23.72 -10.74 -61.00
N ALA A 169 -24.24 -11.81 -60.39
CA ALA A 169 -24.63 -13.02 -61.11
C ALA A 169 -25.73 -12.73 -62.15
N ARG A 170 -26.74 -11.93 -61.80
CA ARG A 170 -27.79 -11.50 -62.73
C ARG A 170 -27.25 -10.66 -63.89
N ILE A 171 -26.34 -9.72 -63.62
CA ILE A 171 -25.69 -8.90 -64.65
C ILE A 171 -24.87 -9.80 -65.60
N SER A 172 -24.10 -10.75 -65.04
CA SER A 172 -23.31 -11.69 -65.85
C SER A 172 -24.20 -12.51 -66.79
N ALA A 173 -25.30 -13.07 -66.27
CA ALA A 173 -26.26 -13.84 -67.07
C ALA A 173 -26.93 -12.98 -68.16
N MET A 174 -27.25 -11.71 -67.86
CA MET A 174 -27.81 -10.79 -68.84
C MET A 174 -26.81 -10.43 -69.93
N ASN A 175 -25.56 -10.16 -69.57
CA ASN A 175 -24.49 -9.86 -70.53
C ASN A 175 -24.20 -11.04 -71.46
N GLU A 176 -24.21 -12.27 -70.93
CA GLU A 176 -24.05 -13.48 -71.74
C GLU A 176 -25.19 -13.62 -72.76
N ARG A 177 -26.44 -13.42 -72.34
CA ARG A 177 -27.59 -13.40 -73.26
C ARG A 177 -27.44 -12.31 -74.32
N HIS A 178 -27.14 -11.08 -73.93
CA HIS A 178 -26.95 -9.96 -74.85
C HIS A 178 -25.82 -10.23 -75.87
N SER A 179 -24.71 -10.83 -75.42
CA SER A 179 -23.61 -11.23 -76.31
C SER A 179 -24.07 -12.27 -77.33
N ASN A 180 -24.85 -13.27 -76.90
CA ASN A 180 -25.41 -14.28 -77.80
C ASN A 180 -26.41 -13.67 -78.80
N ASP A 181 -27.30 -12.79 -78.34
CA ASP A 181 -28.28 -12.12 -79.21
C ASP A 181 -27.58 -11.21 -80.24
N THR A 182 -26.53 -10.50 -79.82
CA THR A 182 -25.70 -9.68 -80.72
C THR A 182 -25.01 -10.55 -81.76
N MET A 183 -24.50 -11.72 -81.37
CA MET A 183 -23.89 -12.68 -82.28
C MET A 183 -24.91 -13.20 -83.31
N LEU A 184 -26.11 -13.56 -82.87
CA LEU A 184 -27.20 -14.01 -83.74
C LEU A 184 -27.65 -12.92 -84.71
N TYR A 185 -27.83 -11.68 -84.23
CA TYR A 185 -28.18 -10.54 -85.05
C TYR A 185 -27.13 -10.25 -86.14
N ASN A 186 -25.84 -10.27 -85.79
CA ASN A 186 -24.76 -10.10 -86.76
C ASN A 186 -24.74 -11.21 -87.82
N LEU A 187 -25.04 -12.45 -87.42
CA LEU A 187 -25.14 -13.57 -88.36
C LEU A 187 -26.32 -13.39 -89.34
N GLU A 188 -27.48 -12.95 -88.83
CA GLU A 188 -28.65 -12.65 -89.66
C GLU A 188 -28.37 -11.50 -90.64
N LEU A 189 -27.75 -10.43 -90.18
CA LEU A 189 -27.37 -9.29 -91.02
C LEU A 189 -26.43 -9.72 -92.16
N GLN A 190 -25.41 -10.53 -91.86
CA GLN A 190 -24.51 -11.07 -92.87
C GLN A 190 -25.25 -11.93 -93.91
N GLU A 191 -26.25 -12.70 -93.50
CA GLU A 191 -27.04 -13.49 -94.43
C GLU A 191 -27.95 -12.60 -95.30
N GLN A 192 -28.56 -11.56 -94.72
CA GLN A 192 -29.34 -10.57 -95.49
C GLN A 192 -28.46 -9.82 -96.50
N ASP A 193 -27.25 -9.40 -96.12
CA ASP A 193 -26.29 -8.76 -97.01
C ASP A 193 -25.92 -9.68 -98.18
N ARG A 194 -25.70 -10.98 -97.92
CA ARG A 194 -25.45 -11.97 -98.99
C ARG A 194 -26.62 -12.07 -99.97
N VAL A 195 -27.86 -12.06 -99.49
CA VAL A 195 -29.06 -12.08 -100.32
C VAL A 195 -29.18 -10.79 -101.14
N LEU A 196 -28.96 -9.63 -100.52
CA LEU A 196 -28.96 -8.32 -101.20
C LEU A 196 -27.88 -8.24 -102.27
N ASP A 197 -26.68 -8.75 -102.01
CA ASP A 197 -25.59 -8.81 -102.99
C ASP A 197 -25.98 -9.67 -104.20
N GLN A 198 -26.61 -10.83 -103.96
CA GLN A 198 -27.12 -11.69 -105.03
C GLN A 198 -28.20 -10.97 -105.84
N GLU A 199 -29.15 -10.31 -105.18
CA GLU A 199 -30.22 -9.56 -105.83
C GLU A 199 -29.69 -8.34 -106.61
N THR A 200 -28.71 -7.62 -106.05
CA THR A 200 -28.06 -6.46 -106.68
C THR A 200 -27.28 -6.88 -107.91
N LYS A 201 -26.52 -7.99 -107.83
CA LYS A 201 -25.85 -8.58 -109.00
C LYS A 201 -26.86 -8.97 -110.07
N LEU A 202 -28.00 -9.55 -109.70
CA LEU A 202 -29.09 -9.88 -110.63
C LEU A 202 -29.70 -8.62 -111.25
N LYS A 203 -30.05 -7.60 -110.47
CA LYS A 203 -30.58 -6.31 -110.95
C LYS A 203 -29.60 -5.60 -111.86
N ALA A 204 -28.32 -5.52 -111.50
CA ALA A 204 -27.27 -4.91 -112.31
C ALA A 204 -27.07 -5.65 -113.64
N PHE A 205 -27.11 -6.99 -113.60
CA PHE A 205 -27.10 -7.81 -114.81
C PHE A 205 -28.30 -7.50 -115.72
N MET A 206 -29.51 -7.42 -115.15
CA MET A 206 -30.72 -7.05 -115.88
C MET A 206 -30.60 -5.64 -116.49
N LEU A 207 -30.25 -4.63 -115.70
CA LEU A 207 -30.06 -3.25 -116.17
C LEU A 207 -29.03 -3.16 -117.30
N THR A 208 -27.89 -3.86 -117.17
CA THR A 208 -26.86 -3.88 -118.22
C THR A 208 -27.36 -4.53 -119.52
N LYS A 209 -28.27 -5.51 -119.42
CA LYS A 209 -28.89 -6.15 -120.60
C LYS A 209 -29.97 -5.27 -121.25
N PHE A 210 -30.65 -4.42 -120.48
CA PHE A 210 -31.74 -3.56 -120.97
C PHE A 210 -31.32 -2.10 -121.26
N ALA A 211 -30.13 -1.67 -120.87
CA ALA A 211 -29.64 -0.31 -121.10
C ALA A 211 -29.28 -0.08 -122.58
N ASP A 212 -29.93 0.91 -123.21
CA ASP A 212 -29.67 1.33 -124.58
C ASP A 212 -28.49 2.33 -124.61
N ARG A 213 -27.50 2.07 -125.47
CA ARG A 213 -26.14 2.67 -125.42
C ARG A 213 -26.11 4.18 -125.73
N SER A 214 -27.24 4.76 -126.14
CA SER A 214 -27.35 6.14 -126.64
C SER A 214 -27.63 7.22 -125.58
N GLU A 215 -28.12 6.86 -124.38
CA GLU A 215 -28.60 7.87 -123.41
C GLU A 215 -27.49 8.39 -122.46
N MET A 216 -26.52 7.54 -122.11
CA MET A 216 -25.42 7.88 -121.17
C MET A 216 -24.50 9.02 -121.65
N GLU A 217 -24.46 9.30 -122.96
CA GLU A 217 -23.64 10.38 -123.52
C GLU A 217 -24.30 11.76 -123.44
N LYS A 218 -25.63 11.82 -123.21
CA LYS A 218 -26.40 13.08 -123.19
C LYS A 218 -26.43 13.74 -121.81
N GLU A 219 -26.36 12.99 -120.73
CA GLU A 219 -26.45 13.52 -119.36
C GLU A 219 -25.15 14.19 -118.89
N ALA A 220 -23.98 13.67 -119.28
CA ALA A 220 -22.68 14.27 -118.98
C ALA A 220 -22.47 15.66 -119.61
N LYS A 221 -23.25 16.02 -120.64
CA LYS A 221 -23.20 17.34 -121.30
C LYS A 221 -24.06 18.39 -120.58
N LYS A 222 -25.09 18.00 -119.84
CA LYS A 222 -25.99 18.92 -119.11
C LYS A 222 -25.38 19.43 -117.80
N GLU A 223 -24.59 18.60 -117.13
CA GLU A 223 -23.98 18.95 -115.83
C GLU A 223 -22.89 20.04 -115.91
N LYS A 224 -22.24 20.19 -117.08
CA LYS A 224 -21.23 21.24 -117.33
C LYS A 224 -21.83 22.63 -117.60
N ALA A 225 -23.07 22.71 -118.08
CA ALA A 225 -23.73 23.99 -118.42
C ALA A 225 -24.27 24.72 -117.18
N LEU A 226 -24.66 23.97 -116.15
CA LEU A 226 -25.20 24.53 -114.90
C LEU A 226 -24.13 25.23 -114.04
N LYS A 227 -22.85 24.82 -114.15
CA LYS A 227 -21.75 25.39 -113.36
C LYS A 227 -21.25 26.77 -113.85
N ALA A 228 -21.70 27.25 -115.02
CA ALA A 228 -21.25 28.52 -115.61
C ALA A 228 -22.18 29.72 -115.31
N ALA A 229 -23.45 29.49 -114.97
CA ALA A 229 -24.46 30.53 -114.81
C ALA A 229 -24.50 31.19 -113.41
N GLN A 230 -23.85 30.58 -112.41
CA GLN A 230 -23.95 30.99 -111.00
C GLN A 230 -22.99 32.13 -110.58
N ARG A 231 -22.11 32.63 -111.46
CA ARG A 231 -21.06 33.62 -111.09
C ARG A 231 -21.42 35.11 -111.30
N ALA A 232 -22.64 35.46 -111.72
CA ALA A 232 -22.94 36.81 -112.22
C ALA A 232 -23.97 37.66 -111.43
N LYS A 233 -24.37 37.28 -110.21
CA LYS A 233 -25.37 38.05 -109.44
C LYS A 233 -25.01 38.24 -107.97
N GLN A 234 -24.04 39.11 -107.67
CA GLN A 234 -23.91 39.69 -106.32
C GLN A 234 -23.34 41.13 -106.41
N SER A 235 -24.20 42.15 -106.44
CA SER A 235 -23.87 43.46 -105.86
C SER A 235 -25.12 44.35 -105.62
N GLN A 236 -25.20 44.83 -104.38
CA GLN A 236 -25.93 45.99 -103.82
C GLN A 236 -27.42 45.89 -103.45
N GLY A 237 -27.66 46.20 -102.17
CA GLY A 237 -28.96 46.55 -101.60
C GLY A 237 -29.08 46.19 -100.11
N GLU A 238 -28.60 47.04 -99.20
CA GLU A 238 -28.84 46.95 -97.75
C GLU A 238 -29.53 48.26 -97.34
N SER A 239 -30.83 48.28 -97.01
CA SER A 239 -31.27 48.46 -95.62
C SER A 239 -32.80 48.27 -95.42
N PHE A 240 -33.54 47.93 -96.49
CA PHE A 240 -34.91 47.37 -96.38
C PHE A 240 -34.96 45.92 -96.90
N GLU A 241 -34.05 45.63 -97.82
CA GLU A 241 -33.66 44.31 -98.24
C GLU A 241 -33.17 43.43 -97.09
N SER A 242 -32.66 43.90 -95.97
CA SER A 242 -32.14 43.00 -94.91
C SER A 242 -33.16 41.98 -94.38
N ARG A 243 -34.46 42.30 -94.30
CA ARG A 243 -35.50 41.34 -93.89
C ARG A 243 -35.96 40.44 -95.04
N GLU A 244 -36.10 40.99 -96.25
CA GLU A 244 -36.46 40.21 -97.44
C GLU A 244 -35.28 39.33 -97.93
N VAL A 245 -34.05 39.78 -97.73
CA VAL A 245 -32.78 39.09 -97.94
C VAL A 245 -32.52 38.12 -96.80
N ALA A 246 -32.88 38.40 -95.55
CA ALA A 246 -32.87 37.38 -94.50
C ALA A 246 -33.88 36.28 -94.82
N TYR A 247 -35.09 36.62 -95.27
CA TYR A 247 -36.11 35.66 -95.70
C TYR A 247 -35.68 34.88 -96.94
N LYS A 248 -35.12 35.54 -97.96
CA LYS A 248 -34.55 34.89 -99.16
C LYS A 248 -33.33 34.05 -98.84
N ARG A 249 -32.43 34.48 -97.93
CA ARG A 249 -31.30 33.66 -97.45
C ARG A 249 -31.78 32.46 -96.63
N LEU A 250 -32.82 32.60 -95.82
CA LEU A 250 -33.44 31.49 -95.11
C LEU A 250 -34.12 30.52 -96.09
N LEU A 251 -34.71 31.03 -97.17
CA LEU A 251 -35.27 30.24 -98.26
C LEU A 251 -34.19 29.54 -99.09
N GLU A 252 -33.03 30.18 -99.30
CA GLU A 252 -31.85 29.60 -99.96
C GLU A 252 -31.15 28.54 -99.09
N LEU A 253 -31.17 28.68 -97.76
CA LEU A 253 -30.67 27.70 -96.80
C LEU A 253 -31.64 26.53 -96.59
N ALA A 254 -32.93 26.73 -96.86
CA ALA A 254 -33.92 25.66 -96.90
C ALA A 254 -33.81 24.95 -98.27
N GLU A 255 -33.10 23.83 -98.33
CA GLU A 255 -32.85 23.06 -99.57
C GLU A 255 -34.13 22.70 -100.35
N ASP A 256 -35.29 22.72 -99.69
CA ASP A 256 -36.60 22.37 -100.26
C ASP A 256 -37.56 23.57 -100.47
N GLY A 257 -37.14 24.80 -100.15
CA GLY A 257 -37.98 26.00 -100.25
C GLY A 257 -39.08 26.15 -99.19
N ASP A 258 -39.14 25.28 -98.16
CA ASP A 258 -40.04 25.40 -97.02
C ASP A 258 -39.31 25.86 -95.75
N ILE A 259 -39.51 27.13 -95.39
CA ILE A 259 -38.91 27.77 -94.21
C ILE A 259 -39.42 27.13 -92.90
N ASN A 260 -40.64 26.59 -92.87
CA ASN A 260 -41.17 25.97 -91.66
C ASN A 260 -40.42 24.69 -91.31
N ARG A 261 -39.95 23.93 -92.31
CA ARG A 261 -39.14 22.73 -92.09
C ARG A 261 -37.76 23.07 -91.53
N LEU A 262 -37.13 24.14 -92.04
CA LEU A 262 -35.88 24.66 -91.50
C LEU A 262 -36.05 25.16 -90.06
N LEU A 263 -37.14 25.88 -89.77
CA LEU A 263 -37.46 26.35 -88.43
C LEU A 263 -37.70 25.19 -87.47
N ASN A 264 -38.45 24.17 -87.88
CA ASN A 264 -38.67 22.96 -87.09
C ASN A 264 -37.36 22.20 -86.83
N GLY A 265 -36.47 22.12 -87.82
CA GLY A 265 -35.13 21.55 -87.64
C GLY A 265 -34.24 22.38 -86.72
N PHE A 266 -34.39 23.70 -86.72
CA PHE A 266 -33.72 24.58 -85.76
C PHE A 266 -34.27 24.37 -84.35
N ILE A 267 -35.59 24.30 -84.17
CA ILE A 267 -36.24 24.01 -82.88
C ILE A 267 -35.81 22.62 -82.37
N GLU A 268 -35.70 21.62 -83.24
CA GLU A 268 -35.21 20.29 -82.85
C GLU A 268 -33.73 20.33 -82.42
N LYS A 269 -32.88 21.06 -83.16
CA LYS A 269 -31.47 21.26 -82.79
C LYS A 269 -31.33 22.10 -81.51
N GLU A 270 -32.17 23.11 -81.32
CA GLU A 270 -32.23 23.93 -80.11
C GLU A 270 -32.69 23.09 -78.92
N GLY A 271 -33.69 22.22 -79.08
CA GLY A 271 -34.13 21.27 -78.06
C GLY A 271 -33.02 20.30 -77.66
N LYS A 272 -32.28 19.76 -78.64
CA LYS A 272 -31.07 18.94 -78.39
C LYS A 272 -29.99 19.74 -77.67
N ASN A 273 -29.77 20.99 -78.06
CA ASN A 273 -28.78 21.87 -77.45
C ASN A 273 -29.17 22.26 -76.01
N PHE A 274 -30.46 22.48 -75.75
CA PHE A 274 -31.01 22.73 -74.42
C PHE A 274 -30.83 21.50 -73.53
N ALA A 275 -31.13 20.30 -74.03
CA ALA A 275 -30.88 19.05 -73.31
C ALA A 275 -29.38 18.87 -72.97
N CYS A 276 -28.48 19.16 -73.91
CA CYS A 276 -27.04 19.17 -73.65
C CYS A 276 -26.63 20.19 -72.59
N PHE A 277 -27.21 21.40 -72.62
CA PHE A 277 -26.93 22.44 -71.63
C PHE A 277 -27.45 22.08 -70.24
N SER A 278 -28.66 21.53 -70.14
CA SER A 278 -29.21 21.01 -68.89
C SER A 278 -28.33 19.90 -68.32
N TYR A 279 -27.90 18.95 -69.17
CA TYR A 279 -26.99 17.88 -68.74
C TYR A 279 -25.62 18.40 -68.29
N ALA A 280 -25.05 19.38 -69.01
CA ALA A 280 -23.80 20.03 -68.61
C ALA A 280 -23.95 20.77 -67.27
N THR A 281 -25.12 21.36 -67.01
CA THR A 281 -25.43 22.05 -65.74
C THR A 281 -25.57 21.05 -64.60
N GLU A 282 -26.23 19.92 -64.84
CA GLU A 282 -26.36 18.82 -63.88
C GLU A 282 -25.00 18.20 -63.54
N LEU A 283 -24.16 17.92 -64.54
CA LEU A 283 -22.78 17.49 -64.34
C LEU A 283 -21.95 18.50 -63.53
N ASN A 284 -22.13 19.80 -63.78
CA ASN A 284 -21.43 20.82 -63.02
C ASN A 284 -21.88 20.85 -61.55
N ASN A 285 -23.19 20.69 -61.30
CA ASN A 285 -23.73 20.57 -59.94
C ASN A 285 -23.20 19.30 -59.24
N GLU A 286 -23.14 18.18 -59.94
CA GLU A 286 -22.56 16.94 -59.41
C GLU A 286 -21.07 17.11 -59.10
N MET A 287 -20.32 17.79 -59.99
CA MET A 287 -18.92 18.12 -59.76
C MET A 287 -18.75 18.96 -58.49
N GLU A 288 -19.56 20.01 -58.29
CA GLU A 288 -19.53 20.81 -57.06
C GLU A 288 -19.87 20.02 -55.79
N VAL A 289 -20.81 19.07 -55.88
CA VAL A 289 -21.15 18.17 -54.77
C VAL A 289 -19.97 17.25 -54.43
N ILE A 290 -19.32 16.68 -55.45
CA ILE A 290 -18.14 15.82 -55.26
C ILE A 290 -16.99 16.64 -54.69
N GLN A 291 -16.76 17.87 -55.18
CA GLN A 291 -15.72 18.77 -54.69
C GLN A 291 -15.91 19.07 -53.20
N ARG A 292 -17.12 19.42 -52.78
CA ARG A 292 -17.44 19.64 -51.35
C ARG A 292 -17.21 18.38 -50.52
N ARG A 293 -17.59 17.21 -51.04
CA ARG A 293 -17.36 15.94 -50.32
C ARG A 293 -15.88 15.61 -50.19
N ILE A 294 -15.06 15.93 -51.19
CA ILE A 294 -13.60 15.80 -51.10
C ILE A 294 -13.07 16.71 -50.00
N GLU A 295 -13.53 17.95 -49.95
CA GLU A 295 -13.13 18.94 -48.93
C GLU A 295 -13.56 18.49 -47.52
N ASP A 296 -14.77 17.97 -47.36
CA ASP A 296 -15.26 17.39 -46.10
C ASP A 296 -14.39 16.23 -45.62
N VAL A 297 -14.04 15.29 -46.52
CA VAL A 297 -13.17 14.14 -46.20
C VAL A 297 -11.75 14.60 -45.88
N GLN A 298 -11.24 15.63 -46.56
CA GLN A 298 -9.93 16.22 -46.26
C GLN A 298 -9.93 16.86 -44.87
N ASN A 299 -10.98 17.60 -44.51
CA ASN A 299 -11.13 18.21 -43.20
C ASN A 299 -11.27 17.15 -42.09
N GLU A 300 -12.03 16.08 -42.34
CA GLU A 300 -12.16 14.95 -41.42
C GLU A 300 -10.80 14.24 -41.22
N THR A 301 -10.04 14.03 -42.29
CA THR A 301 -8.69 13.45 -42.22
C THR A 301 -7.74 14.33 -41.41
N ALA A 302 -7.79 15.66 -41.60
CA ALA A 302 -6.98 16.60 -40.83
C ALA A 302 -7.35 16.61 -39.35
N ALA A 303 -8.65 16.53 -39.01
CA ALA A 303 -9.12 16.41 -37.64
C ALA A 303 -8.64 15.11 -36.98
N PHE A 304 -8.75 13.97 -37.68
CA PHE A 304 -8.24 12.69 -37.17
C PHE A 304 -6.73 12.70 -36.91
N LEU A 305 -5.95 13.35 -37.77
CA LEU A 305 -4.50 13.49 -37.57
C LEU A 305 -4.18 14.35 -36.35
N MET A 306 -4.88 15.47 -36.15
CA MET A 306 -4.70 16.31 -34.95
C MET A 306 -5.09 15.57 -33.66
N ASP A 307 -6.20 14.83 -33.68
CA ASP A 307 -6.64 14.02 -32.53
C ASP A 307 -5.63 12.90 -32.22
N GLN A 308 -5.06 12.26 -33.25
CA GLN A 308 -4.01 11.26 -33.09
C GLN A 308 -2.76 11.87 -32.46
N GLU A 309 -2.29 13.02 -32.96
CA GLU A 309 -1.10 13.70 -32.42
C GLU A 309 -1.31 14.17 -30.97
N CYS A 310 -2.51 14.66 -30.64
CA CYS A 310 -2.87 15.04 -29.28
C CYS A 310 -2.89 13.82 -28.34
N ALA A 311 -3.48 12.71 -28.79
CA ALA A 311 -3.50 11.45 -28.04
C ALA A 311 -2.08 10.91 -27.82
N GLU A 312 -1.25 10.87 -28.87
CA GLU A 312 0.15 10.42 -28.80
C GLU A 312 0.96 11.29 -27.82
N SER A 313 0.85 12.62 -27.92
CA SER A 313 1.50 13.56 -26.99
C SER A 313 1.05 13.34 -25.54
N SER A 314 -0.24 13.13 -25.31
CA SER A 314 -0.76 12.82 -23.96
C SER A 314 -0.23 11.50 -23.42
N THR A 315 -0.15 10.45 -24.25
CA THR A 315 0.42 9.16 -23.86
C THR A 315 1.92 9.24 -23.59
N PHE A 316 2.64 10.03 -24.39
CA PHE A 316 4.08 10.26 -24.20
C PHE A 316 4.35 10.96 -22.87
N ARG A 317 3.57 11.99 -22.52
CA ARG A 317 3.67 12.65 -21.20
C ARG A 317 3.44 11.68 -20.05
N VAL A 318 2.41 10.85 -20.13
CA VAL A 318 2.12 9.85 -19.08
C VAL A 318 3.25 8.81 -18.98
N LEU A 319 3.80 8.36 -20.12
CA LEU A 319 4.93 7.44 -20.12
C LEU A 319 6.17 8.06 -19.47
N GLN A 320 6.46 9.33 -19.78
CA GLN A 320 7.58 10.05 -19.19
C GLN A 320 7.42 10.20 -17.66
N GLU A 321 6.22 10.55 -17.19
CA GLU A 321 5.92 10.63 -15.75
C GLU A 321 6.05 9.26 -15.05
N LEU A 322 5.66 8.18 -15.72
CA LEU A 322 5.83 6.83 -15.18
C LEU A 322 7.29 6.38 -15.15
N GLU A 323 8.07 6.76 -16.16
CA GLU A 323 9.50 6.47 -16.22
C GLU A 323 10.27 7.23 -15.14
N GLU A 324 9.94 8.51 -14.91
CA GLU A 324 10.51 9.30 -13.80
C GLU A 324 10.19 8.68 -12.43
N LYS A 325 8.93 8.31 -12.19
CA LYS A 325 8.53 7.60 -10.96
C LYS A 325 9.23 6.25 -10.80
N LEU A 326 9.47 5.54 -11.90
CA LEU A 326 10.21 4.28 -11.86
C LEU A 326 11.66 4.54 -11.46
N VAL A 327 12.32 5.54 -12.05
CA VAL A 327 13.68 5.93 -11.69
C VAL A 327 13.76 6.30 -10.22
N GLU A 328 12.90 7.20 -9.73
CA GLU A 328 12.86 7.60 -8.32
C GLU A 328 12.67 6.40 -7.38
N ALA A 329 11.71 5.51 -7.68
CA ALA A 329 11.47 4.33 -6.87
C ALA A 329 12.65 3.35 -6.88
N THR A 330 13.35 3.21 -8.02
CA THR A 330 14.56 2.38 -8.10
C THR A 330 15.73 2.99 -7.32
N GLU A 331 15.89 4.30 -7.35
CA GLU A 331 16.89 5.00 -6.55
C GLU A 331 16.61 4.85 -5.05
N GLU A 332 15.36 4.99 -4.62
CA GLU A 332 14.95 4.80 -3.23
C GLU A 332 15.18 3.34 -2.77
N ALA A 333 14.83 2.37 -3.61
CA ALA A 333 15.06 0.95 -3.34
C ALA A 333 16.56 0.63 -3.21
N ASN A 334 17.39 1.16 -4.11
CA ASN A 334 18.84 1.01 -4.05
C ASN A 334 19.41 1.63 -2.76
N TRP A 335 18.92 2.81 -2.38
CA TRP A 335 19.31 3.47 -1.14
C TRP A 335 18.99 2.62 0.10
N TYR A 336 17.79 2.03 0.17
CA TYR A 336 17.44 1.13 1.26
C TYR A 336 18.31 -0.14 1.27
N GLU A 337 18.58 -0.71 0.09
CA GLU A 337 19.43 -1.90 -0.02
C GLU A 337 20.84 -1.63 0.48
N ASP A 338 21.44 -0.51 0.09
CA ASP A 338 22.77 -0.10 0.53
C ASP A 338 22.82 0.19 2.03
N ARG A 339 21.77 0.82 2.57
CA ARG A 339 21.65 1.04 4.03
C ARG A 339 21.51 -0.29 4.79
N CYS A 340 20.76 -1.25 4.25
CA CYS A 340 20.66 -2.60 4.81
C CYS A 340 21.99 -3.35 4.75
N LYS A 341 22.77 -3.21 3.66
CA LYS A 341 24.11 -3.80 3.54
C LYS A 341 25.05 -3.24 4.60
N GLU A 342 25.06 -1.92 4.81
CA GLU A 342 25.91 -1.29 5.83
C GLU A 342 25.50 -1.72 7.24
N SER A 343 24.19 -1.73 7.55
CA SER A 343 23.69 -2.22 8.84
C SER A 343 24.03 -3.70 9.08
N SER A 344 23.92 -4.54 8.06
CA SER A 344 24.30 -5.97 8.13
C SER A 344 25.80 -6.15 8.37
N LYS A 345 26.64 -5.29 7.79
CA LYS A 345 28.09 -5.28 8.02
C LYS A 345 28.42 -4.92 9.47
N VAL A 346 27.77 -3.89 10.04
CA VAL A 346 27.92 -3.53 11.46
C VAL A 346 27.47 -4.68 12.36
N LEU A 347 26.34 -5.31 12.04
CA LEU A 347 25.83 -6.45 12.80
C LEU A 347 26.78 -7.66 12.74
N GLY A 348 27.36 -7.96 11.58
CA GLY A 348 28.38 -9.01 11.43
C GLY A 348 29.66 -8.72 12.23
N GLN A 349 30.11 -7.46 12.28
CA GLN A 349 31.23 -7.05 13.13
C GLN A 349 30.90 -7.23 14.61
N LEU A 350 29.68 -6.90 15.03
CA LEU A 350 29.21 -7.04 16.40
C LEU A 350 29.12 -8.50 16.82
N ILE A 351 28.61 -9.38 15.94
CA ILE A 351 28.60 -10.83 16.14
C ILE A 351 30.02 -11.34 16.34
N SER A 352 30.93 -10.99 15.42
CA SER A 352 32.34 -11.41 15.51
C SER A 352 33.01 -10.93 16.81
N SER A 353 32.76 -9.69 17.22
CA SER A 353 33.30 -9.13 18.47
C SER A 353 32.71 -9.81 19.70
N THR A 354 31.43 -10.15 19.67
CA THR A 354 30.75 -10.88 20.75
C THR A 354 31.28 -12.32 20.86
N GLU A 355 31.53 -12.99 19.73
CA GLU A 355 32.15 -14.32 19.71
C GLU A 355 33.56 -14.30 20.32
N LEU A 356 34.36 -13.25 20.03
CA LEU A 356 35.69 -13.07 20.62
C LEU A 356 35.59 -12.87 22.14
N LEU A 357 34.74 -11.94 22.60
CA LEU A 357 34.53 -11.69 24.04
C LEU A 357 34.03 -12.94 24.76
N PHE A 358 33.15 -13.70 24.13
CA PHE A 358 32.61 -14.93 24.71
C PHE A 358 33.70 -16.00 24.91
N LYS A 359 34.66 -16.09 23.98
CA LYS A 359 35.83 -16.97 24.10
C LYS A 359 36.83 -16.49 25.15
N GLU A 360 37.02 -15.17 25.28
CA GLU A 360 38.01 -14.59 26.20
C GLU A 360 37.55 -14.61 27.67
N ILE A 361 36.24 -14.44 27.91
CA ILE A 361 35.64 -14.40 29.25
C ILE A 361 35.28 -15.82 29.77
N ASP A 362 35.46 -16.86 28.95
CA ASP A 362 35.14 -18.27 29.23
C ASP A 362 33.68 -18.44 29.73
N CYS A 363 32.75 -17.85 28.99
CA CYS A 363 31.32 -17.89 29.30
C CYS A 363 30.75 -19.30 29.02
N ASP A 364 30.01 -19.87 29.97
CA ASP A 364 29.44 -21.21 29.83
C ASP A 364 28.17 -21.19 28.92
N ALA A 365 28.35 -21.47 27.63
CA ALA A 365 27.28 -21.48 26.63
C ALA A 365 26.29 -22.66 26.75
N THR A 366 26.53 -23.61 27.65
CA THR A 366 25.77 -24.87 27.72
C THR A 366 24.26 -24.68 27.92
N LYS A 367 23.84 -23.62 28.63
CA LYS A 367 22.43 -23.28 28.85
C LYS A 367 21.73 -22.72 27.60
N ILE A 368 22.45 -21.99 26.76
CA ILE A 368 21.92 -21.39 25.53
C ILE A 368 21.94 -22.44 24.39
N MET A 369 23.01 -23.23 24.28
CA MET A 369 23.15 -24.30 23.30
C MET A 369 22.06 -25.37 23.41
N LYS A 370 21.58 -25.67 24.63
CA LYS A 370 20.50 -26.64 24.87
C LYS A 370 19.13 -26.18 24.35
N GLY A 371 18.93 -24.86 24.18
CA GLY A 371 17.67 -24.28 23.71
C GLY A 371 17.58 -24.03 22.20
N ILE A 372 18.72 -24.01 21.49
CA ILE A 372 18.81 -23.43 20.13
C ILE A 372 19.15 -24.48 19.05
N GLY A 373 19.54 -25.70 19.44
CA GLY A 373 19.93 -26.75 18.49
C GLY A 373 21.40 -26.65 18.08
N GLU A 374 21.94 -27.75 17.54
CA GLU A 374 23.37 -28.15 17.53
C GLU A 374 24.37 -27.20 16.84
N ASN A 375 23.95 -26.07 16.26
CA ASN A 375 24.85 -25.10 15.67
C ASN A 375 25.04 -23.92 16.63
N GLY A 376 25.99 -24.04 17.56
CA GLY A 376 26.35 -23.01 18.56
C GLY A 376 26.98 -21.74 17.98
N GLN A 377 26.52 -21.27 16.81
CA GLN A 377 26.93 -20.02 16.18
C GLN A 377 26.04 -18.87 16.67
N ILE A 378 26.64 -17.69 16.85
CA ILE A 378 25.91 -16.48 17.22
C ILE A 378 25.21 -15.94 15.96
N THR A 379 23.89 -16.02 15.92
CA THR A 379 23.06 -15.46 14.84
C THR A 379 22.31 -14.21 15.31
N ASP A 380 21.82 -13.38 14.39
CA ASP A 380 21.12 -12.12 14.68
C ASP A 380 19.97 -12.28 15.68
N LEU A 381 19.20 -13.37 15.59
CA LEU A 381 18.08 -13.66 16.49
C LEU A 381 18.55 -14.02 17.92
N ASN A 382 19.76 -14.57 18.04
CA ASN A 382 20.29 -15.10 19.29
C ASN A 382 21.25 -14.11 19.96
N LEU A 383 21.71 -13.08 19.25
CA LEU A 383 22.72 -12.11 19.71
C LEU A 383 22.34 -11.45 21.04
N MET A 384 21.06 -11.10 21.23
CA MET A 384 20.57 -10.52 22.50
C MET A 384 20.71 -11.47 23.69
N GLN A 385 20.53 -12.78 23.47
CA GLN A 385 20.67 -13.80 24.51
C GLN A 385 22.15 -14.01 24.88
N PHE A 386 23.04 -13.91 23.90
CA PHE A 386 24.49 -13.92 24.14
C PHE A 386 24.94 -12.66 24.90
N PHE A 387 24.42 -11.47 24.58
CA PHE A 387 24.71 -10.26 25.36
C PHE A 387 24.28 -10.37 26.82
N ALA A 388 23.09 -10.89 27.10
CA ALA A 388 22.63 -11.07 28.48
C ALA A 388 23.56 -12.01 29.27
N LEU A 389 24.15 -13.02 28.62
CA LEU A 389 25.08 -13.94 29.26
C LEU A 389 26.45 -13.28 29.50
N VAL A 390 26.96 -12.53 28.53
CA VAL A 390 28.19 -11.74 28.67
C VAL A 390 28.04 -10.68 29.76
N GLU A 391 26.89 -10.00 29.82
CA GLU A 391 26.58 -9.02 30.87
C GLU A 391 26.57 -9.67 32.24
N LYS A 392 25.89 -10.82 32.39
CA LYS A 392 25.85 -11.56 33.64
C LYS A 392 27.26 -11.96 34.09
N LYS A 393 28.08 -12.50 33.18
CA LYS A 393 29.43 -12.96 33.52
C LYS A 393 30.36 -11.79 33.86
N THR A 394 30.25 -10.69 33.14
CA THR A 394 30.95 -9.44 33.45
C THR A 394 30.59 -8.94 34.85
N ASN A 395 29.30 -8.94 35.21
CA ASN A 395 28.85 -8.56 36.55
C ASN A 395 29.38 -9.49 37.65
N GLU A 396 29.45 -10.80 37.39
CA GLU A 396 30.07 -11.76 38.32
C GLU A 396 31.57 -11.50 38.51
N LEU A 397 32.31 -11.20 37.42
CA LEU A 397 33.73 -10.86 37.49
C LEU A 397 33.99 -9.55 38.22
N LEU A 398 33.17 -8.52 37.97
CA LEU A 398 33.23 -7.24 38.69
C LEU A 398 32.93 -7.42 40.19
N LEU A 399 31.98 -8.28 40.54
CA LEU A 399 31.71 -8.60 41.94
C LEU A 399 32.90 -9.31 42.60
N MET A 400 33.54 -10.24 41.89
CA MET A 400 34.72 -10.94 42.38
C MET A 400 35.92 -9.99 42.58
N GLU A 401 36.14 -9.07 41.63
CA GLU A 401 37.17 -8.04 41.72
C GLU A 401 36.90 -7.05 42.86
N SER A 402 35.65 -6.61 43.05
CA SER A 402 35.26 -5.81 44.20
C SER A 402 35.57 -6.51 45.53
N ILE A 403 35.23 -7.79 45.66
CA ILE A 403 35.54 -8.59 46.86
C ILE A 403 37.06 -8.69 47.06
N LEU A 404 37.83 -8.96 46.01
CA LEU A 404 39.30 -9.02 46.07
C LEU A 404 39.92 -7.69 46.52
N CYS A 405 39.41 -6.57 46.01
CA CYS A 405 39.81 -5.22 46.40
C CYS A 405 39.46 -4.92 47.87
N TYR A 406 38.30 -5.38 48.37
CA TYR A 406 37.95 -5.30 49.79
C TYR A 406 38.88 -6.15 50.67
N THR A 407 39.22 -7.37 50.25
CA THR A 407 40.11 -8.25 51.01
C THR A 407 41.58 -7.81 50.97
N SER A 408 42.02 -7.14 49.90
CA SER A 408 43.38 -6.58 49.79
C SER A 408 43.52 -5.24 50.51
N ALA A 409 42.42 -4.53 50.77
CA ALA A 409 42.39 -3.28 51.52
C ALA A 409 42.48 -3.45 53.04
N GLU A 410 42.39 -4.68 53.56
CA GLU A 410 42.62 -4.95 54.99
C GLU A 410 44.11 -4.85 55.40
N ASP A 411 45.06 -4.75 54.45
CA ASP A 411 46.50 -4.71 54.76
C ASP A 411 47.21 -3.34 54.61
N VAL A 412 46.56 -2.27 54.11
CA VAL A 412 47.17 -0.92 54.11
C VAL A 412 46.13 0.18 54.28
N HIS A 413 46.29 0.97 55.36
CA HIS A 413 45.56 2.21 55.59
C HIS A 413 45.79 3.23 54.45
N SER A 414 44.78 3.46 53.60
CA SER A 414 44.47 4.80 53.10
C SER A 414 43.03 4.86 52.61
N ALA A 415 42.24 5.75 53.21
CA ALA A 415 40.89 6.04 52.76
C ALA A 415 40.93 6.74 51.40
N GLN A 416 40.52 6.03 50.34
CA GLN A 416 39.96 6.65 49.15
C GLN A 416 38.58 6.05 48.87
N PRO A 417 37.60 6.86 48.43
CA PRO A 417 36.29 6.35 48.06
C PRO A 417 36.45 5.41 46.87
N LEU A 418 35.94 4.19 46.99
CA LEU A 418 35.85 3.24 45.90
C LEU A 418 34.93 3.80 44.81
N THR A 419 35.52 4.43 43.79
CA THR A 419 34.84 4.71 42.54
C THR A 419 34.69 3.41 41.76
N ASN A 420 33.44 3.00 41.52
CA ASN A 420 33.07 1.86 40.68
C ASN A 420 33.82 1.93 39.32
N PRO A 421 34.61 0.92 38.92
CA PRO A 421 35.45 0.96 37.71
C PRO A 421 34.66 1.25 36.42
N VAL A 422 33.37 0.89 36.41
CA VAL A 422 32.47 1.11 35.28
C VAL A 422 32.07 2.59 35.14
N LEU A 423 31.93 3.33 36.25
CA LEU A 423 31.51 4.74 36.21
C LEU A 423 32.69 5.70 35.98
N GLY A 424 33.91 5.27 36.30
CA GLY A 424 35.15 6.01 35.97
C GLY A 424 35.53 5.93 34.49
N SER A 425 35.02 4.94 33.76
CA SER A 425 35.34 4.70 32.34
C SER A 425 34.49 5.53 31.36
N THR A 426 33.51 6.29 31.87
CA THR A 426 32.66 7.19 31.05
C THR A 426 33.45 8.31 30.35
N GLY A 427 34.73 8.51 30.70
CA GLY A 427 35.63 9.43 30.00
C GLY A 427 36.30 8.87 28.73
N LEU A 428 36.23 7.55 28.48
CA LEU A 428 36.81 6.91 27.27
C LEU A 428 35.76 6.59 26.20
N LEU A 429 34.47 6.63 26.54
CA LEU A 429 33.41 6.63 25.55
C LEU A 429 33.24 8.06 25.06
N ARG A 430 33.67 8.32 23.82
CA ARG A 430 33.29 9.53 23.09
C ARG A 430 31.77 9.69 23.28
N PRO A 431 31.25 10.86 23.71
CA PRO A 431 29.80 11.05 23.80
C PRO A 431 29.23 10.65 22.46
N MET A 432 28.50 9.54 22.44
CA MET A 432 27.94 9.01 21.21
C MET A 432 26.85 10.00 20.84
N ASP A 433 27.14 10.82 19.84
CA ASP A 433 26.23 11.85 19.37
C ASP A 433 24.98 11.16 18.85
N ARG A 434 23.91 11.25 19.65
CA ARG A 434 22.63 10.58 19.37
C ARG A 434 22.01 11.09 18.06
N ALA A 435 22.53 12.19 17.50
CA ALA A 435 22.18 12.73 16.19
C ALA A 435 22.77 11.97 14.99
N GLN A 436 23.75 11.06 15.18
CA GLN A 436 24.39 10.34 14.06
C GLN A 436 23.84 8.93 13.80
N LEU A 437 23.03 8.37 14.71
CA LEU A 437 22.47 7.02 14.55
C LEU A 437 21.03 7.00 14.00
N CYS A 438 20.37 8.15 13.99
CA CYS A 438 19.14 8.38 13.26
C CYS A 438 19.30 9.72 12.54
N PRO A 439 19.21 9.80 11.20
CA PRO A 439 18.96 11.10 10.59
C PRO A 439 17.64 11.61 11.19
N LEU A 440 17.70 12.77 11.84
CA LEU A 440 16.51 13.52 12.19
C LEU A 440 15.74 13.73 10.86
N PRO A 441 14.44 13.42 10.77
CA PRO A 441 13.68 13.72 9.57
C PRO A 441 13.87 15.21 9.25
N PRO A 442 13.97 15.58 7.96
CA PRO A 442 14.21 16.96 7.57
C PRO A 442 13.26 17.87 8.34
N THR A 443 13.83 18.79 9.12
CA THR A 443 13.08 19.84 9.78
C THR A 443 12.44 20.68 8.68
N LEU A 444 11.15 20.45 8.47
CA LEU A 444 10.29 21.35 7.72
C LEU A 444 10.08 22.59 8.59
N ASP A 445 11.06 23.49 8.59
CA ASP A 445 11.15 24.70 9.41
C ASP A 445 10.04 25.75 9.13
N GLY A 446 8.97 25.38 8.42
CA GLY A 446 7.81 26.23 8.16
C GLY A 446 6.54 25.89 8.94
N VAL A 447 6.35 24.64 9.40
CA VAL A 447 5.00 24.15 9.79
C VAL A 447 4.87 23.90 11.29
N THR A 448 5.96 23.59 11.99
CA THR A 448 5.91 23.15 13.41
C THR A 448 5.49 24.25 14.39
N ASN A 449 5.80 25.52 14.08
CA ASN A 449 5.53 26.64 14.98
C ASN A 449 4.04 27.02 15.08
N ALA A 450 3.18 26.52 14.18
CA ALA A 450 1.74 26.78 14.24
C ALA A 450 0.94 25.64 14.91
N ILE A 451 1.48 24.42 14.93
CA ILE A 451 0.80 23.24 15.46
C ILE A 451 0.98 23.13 16.98
N ASP A 452 2.13 23.54 17.52
CA ASP A 452 2.40 23.56 18.96
C ASP A 452 1.59 24.62 19.75
N ALA A 453 0.83 25.48 19.06
CA ALA A 453 0.04 26.56 19.67
C ALA A 453 -1.43 26.20 19.96
N LEU A 454 -1.92 24.99 19.62
CA LEU A 454 -3.32 24.62 19.84
C LEU A 454 -3.46 23.35 20.70
N GLU A 455 -3.92 23.54 21.94
CA GLU A 455 -4.19 22.52 22.97
C GLU A 455 -5.40 21.59 22.68
N VAL A 456 -5.98 21.60 21.48
CA VAL A 456 -7.17 20.80 21.13
C VAL A 456 -6.92 20.02 19.83
N PRO A 457 -7.31 18.73 19.72
CA PRO A 457 -7.16 17.97 18.49
C PRO A 457 -8.04 18.57 17.38
N LEU A 458 -7.44 19.00 16.27
CA LEU A 458 -8.16 19.54 15.12
C LEU A 458 -8.86 18.44 14.31
N ASP A 459 -10.03 18.78 13.75
CA ASP A 459 -10.79 17.93 12.84
C ASP A 459 -10.15 17.90 11.43
N HIS A 460 -10.42 16.85 10.65
CA HIS A 460 -9.77 16.61 9.35
C HIS A 460 -9.94 17.78 8.37
N ASP A 461 -11.11 18.41 8.35
CA ASP A 461 -11.40 19.54 7.47
C ASP A 461 -10.61 20.80 7.87
N GLU A 462 -10.41 21.01 9.18
CA GLU A 462 -9.63 22.13 9.70
C GLU A 462 -8.13 21.96 9.40
N LEU A 463 -7.64 20.72 9.46
CA LEU A 463 -6.27 20.36 9.09
C LEU A 463 -6.00 20.62 7.60
N CYS A 464 -6.92 20.22 6.72
CA CYS A 464 -6.82 20.47 5.29
C CYS A 464 -6.78 21.98 4.97
N GLN A 465 -7.59 22.78 5.67
CA GLN A 465 -7.64 24.22 5.45
C GLN A 465 -6.35 24.93 5.91
N LEU A 466 -5.74 24.45 7.00
CA LEU A 466 -4.48 24.97 7.53
C LEU A 466 -3.30 24.66 6.60
N ILE A 467 -3.28 23.46 6.01
CA ILE A 467 -2.28 23.07 5.00
C ILE A 467 -2.41 23.92 3.73
N LEU A 468 -3.64 24.18 3.26
CA LEU A 468 -3.87 25.02 2.08
C LEU A 468 -3.41 26.47 2.30
N GLN A 469 -3.70 27.06 3.46
CA GLN A 469 -3.21 28.40 3.81
C GLN A 469 -1.68 28.48 3.94
N SER A 470 -1.04 27.38 4.34
CA SER A 470 0.42 27.28 4.45
C SER A 470 1.07 27.27 3.06
N GLN A 471 0.48 26.52 2.12
CA GLN A 471 0.94 26.50 0.73
C GLN A 471 0.75 27.85 0.01
N GLU A 472 -0.34 28.56 0.29
CA GLU A 472 -0.55 29.92 -0.25
C GLU A 472 0.47 30.93 0.30
N LYS A 473 0.88 30.81 1.57
CA LYS A 473 1.95 31.65 2.15
C LYS A 473 3.34 31.34 1.61
N GLU A 474 3.65 30.07 1.36
CA GLU A 474 4.92 29.68 0.73
C GLU A 474 5.02 30.18 -0.71
N GLN A 475 3.92 30.14 -1.47
CA GLN A 475 3.87 30.70 -2.83
C GLN A 475 3.99 32.23 -2.83
N GLY A 476 3.44 32.92 -1.83
CA GLY A 476 3.60 34.38 -1.68
C GLY A 476 5.04 34.82 -1.36
N ASN A 477 5.76 34.06 -0.53
CA ASN A 477 7.14 34.37 -0.17
C ASN A 477 8.14 34.10 -1.31
N ALA A 478 7.88 33.11 -2.18
CA ALA A 478 8.72 32.83 -3.35
C ALA A 478 8.64 33.95 -4.42
N THR A 479 7.54 34.71 -4.46
CA THR A 479 7.39 35.84 -5.39
C THR A 479 8.10 37.13 -4.95
N ASP A 480 8.46 37.28 -3.67
CA ASP A 480 9.09 38.51 -3.16
C ASP A 480 10.63 38.47 -3.25
N THR A 481 11.24 37.29 -3.34
CA THR A 481 12.70 37.12 -3.51
C THR A 481 13.20 37.35 -4.95
N GLY A 482 12.32 37.68 -5.90
CA GLY A 482 12.66 37.86 -7.32
C GLY A 482 12.95 39.30 -7.77
N LYS A 483 12.98 40.29 -6.86
CA LYS A 483 13.08 41.72 -7.24
C LYS A 483 14.36 42.46 -6.83
N GLU A 484 15.31 41.81 -6.16
CA GLU A 484 16.62 42.42 -5.85
C GLU A 484 17.74 41.75 -6.67
N GLY A 485 17.91 42.22 -7.91
CA GLY A 485 18.94 41.64 -8.79
C GLY A 485 19.06 42.29 -10.16
N SER A 486 18.91 43.60 -10.25
CA SER A 486 19.30 44.33 -11.46
C SER A 486 19.73 45.75 -11.11
N ASP A 487 20.97 45.88 -10.63
CA ASP A 487 21.71 47.12 -10.82
C ASP A 487 23.22 46.86 -10.83
N GLY A 488 23.86 47.34 -11.91
CA GLY A 488 25.31 47.48 -12.03
C GLY A 488 26.05 46.27 -12.61
N VAL A 489 26.54 46.39 -13.85
CA VAL A 489 27.94 46.74 -14.12
C VAL A 489 28.05 47.16 -15.60
N LYS A 490 28.29 48.46 -15.80
CA LYS A 490 29.07 49.00 -16.93
C LYS A 490 30.55 48.79 -16.60
N VAL A 491 31.31 48.26 -17.55
CA VAL A 491 32.51 48.84 -18.20
C VAL A 491 32.95 47.87 -19.29
#